data_AF-A0A0D1WSD4-F1
#
_entry.id   AF-A0A0D1WSD4-F1
#
_cell.length_a   1.000
_cell.length_b   1.000
_cell.length_c   1.000
_cell.angle_alpha   90.00
_cell.angle_beta   90.00
_cell.angle_gamma   90.00
#
_symmetry.space_group_name_H-M   'P 1'
#
loop_
_entity.id
_entity.type
_entity.pdbx_description
1 polymer ?
#
loop_
_entity_poly.entity_id
_entity_poly.type
_entity_poly.pdbx_seq_one_letter_code
_entity_poly.pdbx_strand_id
1 'polypeptide(L)'
;MARSRRTSSRLGADPRGDTGAPAMATSLRLRSRFATESDKSPSKSNHSARPKKPRSLSRRIKRICVRHTWLVPLLASLTVVCGYLVSPGHHNPLRHALFLSYRLEPLTPGTPIMYGKGGHDATFVTFYTIVLSFTREFIMQRLLQPMAFRFGIRGRGRQYRFMEQAYTALYFSILGPLGLYIMSESPLWYFNTTAMFENYPHRTHTALFKAYYLIQFSYWAQQAIVLVLLLEKPRKDFKELVMHHIITLTLIALSYRFHFTYMGLLVYITHDISDLFLATSKTLNYIDSVIVGPFYGLFICIWIYLRHYLNWTFLWAVLTQFRTVGPYELDWSREQYKCWISQIITFVLMTCLQVINIIWLVYIIRVARNYVFNNDRRDERSDDEEEGEEEEQIEEHGTHPDRIEVRADSEKNSQTRH
;
A
#
# COMPACT_ATOMS: atom_id res chain seq x y z
N MET A 1 -23.61 -18.37 41.72
CA MET A 1 -23.33 -16.97 41.31
C MET A 1 -23.32 -16.89 39.80
N ALA A 2 -24.45 -16.44 39.24
CA ALA A 2 -24.66 -16.25 37.81
C ALA A 2 -24.06 -14.90 37.38
N ARG A 3 -23.35 -14.88 36.25
CA ARG A 3 -22.75 -13.67 35.68
C ARG A 3 -23.80 -12.96 34.83
N SER A 4 -24.10 -11.73 35.20
CA SER A 4 -25.17 -10.89 34.62
C SER A 4 -24.97 -10.61 33.13
N ARG A 5 -26.05 -10.78 32.36
CA ARG A 5 -26.23 -10.42 30.95
C ARG A 5 -26.88 -9.03 30.94
N ARG A 6 -26.26 -8.03 30.30
CA ARG A 6 -26.88 -6.71 30.09
C ARG A 6 -27.42 -6.62 28.66
N THR A 7 -28.70 -6.28 28.54
CA THR A 7 -29.41 -6.06 27.29
C THR A 7 -30.05 -4.67 27.30
N SER A 8 -30.12 -4.05 26.11
CA SER A 8 -30.89 -2.85 25.71
C SER A 8 -30.33 -1.49 26.16
N SER A 9 -30.39 -0.40 25.38
CA SER A 9 -31.42 0.05 24.43
C SER A 9 -30.91 1.20 23.52
N ARG A 10 -31.27 1.23 22.21
CA ARG A 10 -32.28 2.10 21.54
C ARG A 10 -31.82 3.50 21.08
N LEU A 11 -31.64 3.62 19.76
CA LEU A 11 -31.83 4.77 18.82
C LEU A 11 -31.00 4.37 17.59
N GLY A 12 -31.45 4.21 16.35
CA GLY A 12 -32.60 4.62 15.55
C GLY A 12 -32.10 4.46 14.09
N ALA A 13 -32.92 3.95 13.18
CA ALA A 13 -32.47 3.53 11.85
C ALA A 13 -32.26 4.70 10.84
N ASP A 14 -31.14 4.62 10.11
CA ASP A 14 -30.82 5.00 8.69
C ASP A 14 -30.95 6.49 8.21
N PRO A 15 -30.12 6.97 7.24
CA PRO A 15 -30.04 6.41 5.88
C PRO A 15 -28.62 6.24 5.26
N ARG A 16 -28.37 5.03 4.76
CA ARG A 16 -27.71 4.63 3.50
C ARG A 16 -26.64 5.56 2.91
N GLY A 17 -25.39 5.12 3.06
CA GLY A 17 -24.30 5.35 2.13
C GLY A 17 -23.65 4.01 1.77
N ASP A 18 -24.41 3.14 1.09
CA ASP A 18 -23.95 1.83 0.63
C ASP A 18 -22.65 1.94 -0.19
N THR A 19 -21.55 1.48 0.40
CA THR A 19 -20.63 0.57 -0.31
C THR A 19 -20.24 -0.57 0.63
N GLY A 20 -21.24 -1.37 1.03
CA GLY A 20 -21.04 -2.69 1.65
C GLY A 20 -20.39 -3.72 0.70
N ALA A 21 -19.52 -3.28 -0.21
CA ALA A 21 -18.77 -4.16 -1.09
C ALA A 21 -17.54 -4.66 -0.31
N PRO A 22 -17.48 -5.94 0.09
CA PRO A 22 -16.26 -6.49 0.68
C PRO A 22 -15.10 -6.31 -0.30
N ALA A 23 -13.92 -5.95 0.22
CA ALA A 23 -12.70 -5.85 -0.58
C ALA A 23 -12.56 -7.10 -1.46
N MET A 24 -12.12 -6.98 -2.71
CA MET A 24 -12.08 -8.12 -3.63
C MET A 24 -11.25 -9.28 -3.07
N ALA A 25 -10.20 -8.99 -2.31
CA ALA A 25 -9.40 -9.99 -1.61
C ALA A 25 -10.19 -10.73 -0.50
N THR A 26 -11.03 -10.01 0.24
CA THR A 26 -11.92 -10.54 1.28
C THR A 26 -13.07 -11.35 0.67
N SER A 27 -13.70 -10.84 -0.39
CA SER A 27 -14.81 -11.51 -1.08
C SER A 27 -14.38 -12.79 -1.83
N LEU A 28 -13.17 -12.80 -2.42
CA LEU A 28 -12.58 -14.00 -3.02
C LEU A 28 -12.22 -15.04 -1.96
N ARG A 29 -11.75 -14.63 -0.77
CA ARG A 29 -11.48 -15.53 0.37
C ARG A 29 -12.76 -16.11 0.95
N LEU A 30 -13.80 -15.30 1.16
CA LEU A 30 -15.15 -15.71 1.57
C LEU A 30 -15.73 -16.73 0.59
N ARG A 31 -15.74 -16.44 -0.73
CA ARG A 31 -16.20 -17.40 -1.76
C ARG A 31 -15.42 -18.71 -1.75
N SER A 32 -14.11 -18.69 -1.44
CA SER A 32 -13.31 -19.92 -1.38
C SER A 32 -13.69 -20.82 -0.20
N ARG A 33 -14.17 -20.25 0.92
CA ARG A 33 -14.61 -20.97 2.12
C ARG A 33 -16.03 -21.51 2.00
N PHE A 34 -16.96 -20.73 1.45
CA PHE A 34 -18.32 -21.22 1.15
C PHE A 34 -18.32 -22.39 0.16
N ALA A 35 -17.33 -22.46 -0.74
CA ALA A 35 -17.13 -23.61 -1.63
C ALA A 35 -16.52 -24.85 -0.95
N THR A 36 -16.11 -24.76 0.31
CA THR A 36 -15.60 -25.88 1.14
C THR A 36 -16.57 -26.34 2.22
N GLU A 37 -17.53 -25.50 2.64
CA GLU A 37 -18.53 -25.87 3.67
C GLU A 37 -19.82 -26.49 3.09
N SER A 38 -20.19 -26.22 1.83
CA SER A 38 -21.40 -26.81 1.24
C SER A 38 -21.33 -28.31 0.89
N ASP A 39 -20.24 -29.01 1.25
CA ASP A 39 -20.02 -30.42 0.90
C ASP A 39 -20.16 -31.37 2.12
N LYS A 40 -20.78 -30.93 3.23
CA LYS A 40 -21.02 -31.77 4.41
C LYS A 40 -22.42 -31.56 5.04
N SER A 41 -23.43 -32.16 4.42
CA SER A 41 -24.63 -32.60 5.14
C SER A 41 -24.91 -34.08 4.79
N PRO A 42 -25.14 -34.98 5.77
CA PRO A 42 -25.47 -36.35 5.48
C PRO A 42 -26.99 -36.48 5.37
N SER A 43 -27.55 -36.23 4.18
CA SER A 43 -28.93 -36.66 3.90
C SER A 43 -28.92 -38.11 3.42
N LYS A 44 -29.59 -38.98 4.18
CA LYS A 44 -29.92 -40.34 3.76
C LYS A 44 -30.95 -40.26 2.64
N SER A 45 -30.56 -40.55 1.41
CA SER A 45 -31.48 -41.09 0.41
C SER A 45 -30.73 -41.99 -0.58
N ASN A 46 -31.27 -43.20 -0.75
CA ASN A 46 -30.84 -44.17 -1.74
C ASN A 46 -31.12 -43.61 -3.15
N HIS A 47 -30.07 -43.28 -3.90
CA HIS A 47 -30.11 -43.29 -5.36
C HIS A 47 -28.75 -43.67 -5.92
N SER A 48 -28.79 -44.58 -6.90
CA SER A 48 -27.70 -45.14 -7.70
C SER A 48 -26.52 -44.18 -7.91
N ALA A 49 -25.32 -44.67 -7.57
CA ALA A 49 -24.04 -43.97 -7.77
C ALA A 49 -23.81 -43.66 -9.26
N ARG A 50 -24.09 -42.42 -9.67
CA ARG A 50 -23.51 -41.85 -10.89
C ARG A 50 -22.02 -41.57 -10.64
N PRO A 51 -21.12 -41.85 -11.61
CA PRO A 51 -19.71 -41.62 -11.42
C PRO A 51 -19.46 -40.12 -11.20
N LYS A 52 -18.78 -39.79 -10.09
CA LYS A 52 -18.34 -38.42 -9.79
C LYS A 52 -17.41 -37.98 -10.92
N LYS A 53 -17.86 -37.04 -11.79
CA LYS A 53 -17.02 -36.42 -12.82
C LYS A 53 -15.70 -35.98 -12.17
N PRO A 54 -14.52 -36.26 -12.78
CA PRO A 54 -13.24 -35.86 -12.21
C PRO A 54 -13.26 -34.35 -11.97
N ARG A 55 -12.96 -33.94 -10.74
CA ARG A 55 -12.90 -32.52 -10.36
C ARG A 55 -11.95 -31.82 -11.33
N SER A 56 -12.49 -30.92 -12.16
CA SER A 56 -11.74 -30.24 -13.22
C SER A 56 -10.49 -29.57 -12.67
N LEU A 57 -9.33 -29.90 -13.27
CA LEU A 57 -8.00 -29.39 -12.91
C LEU A 57 -7.97 -27.85 -12.80
N SER A 58 -8.75 -27.16 -13.65
CA SER A 58 -8.88 -25.69 -13.63
C SER A 58 -9.49 -25.15 -12.34
N ARG A 59 -10.48 -25.84 -11.75
CA ARG A 59 -11.07 -25.45 -10.46
C ARG A 59 -10.08 -25.64 -9.31
N ARG A 60 -9.22 -26.66 -9.39
CA ARG A 60 -8.16 -26.90 -8.39
C ARG A 60 -7.07 -25.83 -8.48
N ILE A 61 -6.62 -25.48 -9.69
CA ILE A 61 -5.66 -24.40 -9.93
C ILE A 61 -6.22 -23.05 -9.46
N LYS A 62 -7.46 -22.72 -9.84
CA LYS A 62 -8.12 -21.48 -9.41
C LYS A 62 -8.21 -21.38 -7.88
N ARG A 63 -8.52 -22.49 -7.19
CA ARG A 63 -8.57 -22.53 -5.72
C ARG A 63 -7.20 -22.30 -5.09
N ILE A 64 -6.13 -22.84 -5.68
CA ILE A 64 -4.75 -22.63 -5.20
C ILE A 64 -4.32 -21.17 -5.40
N CYS A 65 -4.58 -20.58 -6.57
CA CYS A 65 -4.24 -19.17 -6.84
C CYS A 65 -4.99 -18.18 -5.94
N VAL A 66 -6.25 -18.47 -5.60
CA VAL A 66 -7.02 -17.64 -4.65
C VAL A 66 -6.51 -17.79 -3.22
N ARG A 67 -6.03 -18.98 -2.84
CA ARG A 67 -5.45 -19.23 -1.51
C ARG A 67 -4.06 -18.61 -1.35
N HIS A 68 -3.27 -18.62 -2.41
CA HIS A 68 -1.92 -18.06 -2.45
C HIS A 68 -1.86 -16.98 -3.52
N THR A 69 -2.36 -15.80 -3.17
CA THR A 69 -2.43 -14.62 -4.06
C THR A 69 -1.07 -14.21 -4.61
N TRP A 70 0.04 -14.53 -3.94
CA TRP A 70 1.41 -14.31 -4.43
C TRP A 70 1.80 -15.19 -5.63
N LEU A 71 1.08 -16.29 -5.92
CA LEU A 71 1.44 -17.20 -7.03
C LEU A 71 1.26 -16.55 -8.40
N VAL A 72 0.20 -15.77 -8.61
CA VAL A 72 -0.06 -15.12 -9.90
C VAL A 72 1.05 -14.13 -10.29
N PRO A 73 1.40 -13.14 -9.44
CA PRO A 73 2.50 -12.23 -9.76
C PRO A 73 3.87 -12.93 -9.77
N LEU A 74 4.07 -14.00 -8.99
CA LEU A 74 5.28 -14.82 -9.06
C LEU A 74 5.43 -15.48 -10.43
N LEU A 75 4.39 -16.17 -10.90
CA LEU A 75 4.42 -16.85 -12.21
C LEU A 75 4.60 -15.85 -13.35
N ALA A 76 3.96 -14.69 -13.28
CA ALA A 76 4.17 -13.61 -14.23
C ALA A 76 5.63 -13.12 -14.24
N SER A 77 6.22 -12.90 -13.06
CA SER A 77 7.62 -12.48 -12.92
C SER A 77 8.58 -13.56 -13.46
N LEU A 78 8.37 -14.82 -13.10
CA LEU A 78 9.17 -15.95 -13.56
C LEU A 78 9.07 -16.15 -15.07
N THR A 79 7.90 -15.90 -15.67
CA THR A 79 7.73 -16.01 -17.13
C THR A 79 8.63 -15.01 -17.86
N VAL A 80 8.71 -13.77 -17.36
CA VAL A 80 9.60 -12.73 -17.92
C VAL A 80 11.07 -13.12 -17.74
N VAL A 81 11.46 -13.57 -16.54
CA VAL A 81 12.84 -14.00 -16.26
C VAL A 81 13.24 -15.20 -17.12
N CYS A 82 12.41 -16.25 -17.19
CA CYS A 82 12.65 -17.40 -18.04
C CYS A 82 12.73 -17.02 -19.52
N GLY A 83 11.83 -16.15 -20.00
CA GLY A 83 11.88 -15.64 -21.36
C GLY A 83 13.18 -14.89 -21.69
N TYR A 84 13.76 -14.18 -20.71
CA TYR A 84 15.09 -13.59 -20.87
C TYR A 84 16.20 -14.65 -20.89
N LEU A 85 16.14 -15.64 -20.00
CA LEU A 85 17.16 -16.69 -19.89
C LEU A 85 17.21 -17.63 -21.10
N VAL A 86 16.12 -17.78 -21.86
CA VAL A 86 16.09 -18.56 -23.11
C VAL A 86 16.96 -17.92 -24.20
N SER A 87 17.07 -16.59 -24.23
CA SER A 87 17.91 -15.87 -25.20
C SER A 87 18.48 -14.62 -24.55
N PRO A 88 19.56 -14.76 -23.73
CA PRO A 88 20.15 -13.64 -23.03
C PRO A 88 20.91 -12.75 -24.01
N GLY A 89 20.69 -11.45 -23.95
CA GLY A 89 21.42 -10.48 -24.77
C GLY A 89 20.70 -9.17 -25.00
N HIS A 90 21.36 -8.27 -25.74
CA HIS A 90 20.83 -6.95 -26.08
C HIS A 90 19.65 -6.99 -27.06
N HIS A 91 19.51 -8.06 -27.83
CA HIS A 91 18.41 -8.26 -28.78
C HIS A 91 17.08 -8.63 -28.10
N ASN A 92 17.12 -9.07 -26.84
CA ASN A 92 15.92 -9.52 -26.14
C ASN A 92 15.17 -8.32 -25.53
N PRO A 93 13.92 -8.05 -25.93
CA PRO A 93 13.15 -6.91 -25.42
C PRO A 93 12.88 -7.00 -23.91
N LEU A 94 12.88 -8.21 -23.33
CA LEU A 94 12.70 -8.42 -21.89
C LEU A 94 13.87 -7.89 -21.06
N ARG A 95 15.02 -7.61 -21.69
CA ARG A 95 16.15 -6.94 -21.02
C ARG A 95 15.72 -5.62 -20.39
N HIS A 96 14.83 -4.87 -21.05
CA HIS A 96 14.35 -3.57 -20.56
C HIS A 96 13.46 -3.68 -19.32
N ALA A 97 12.90 -4.86 -19.05
CA ALA A 97 12.18 -5.15 -17.82
C ALA A 97 13.15 -5.41 -16.65
N LEU A 98 14.23 -6.15 -16.91
CA LEU A 98 15.14 -6.67 -15.87
C LEU A 98 16.29 -5.73 -15.52
N PHE A 99 16.76 -4.93 -16.47
CA PHE A 99 17.95 -4.09 -16.31
C PHE A 99 17.68 -2.64 -16.70
N LEU A 100 18.44 -1.73 -16.08
CA LEU A 100 18.39 -0.32 -16.46
C LEU A 100 18.73 -0.13 -17.95
N SER A 101 17.92 0.69 -18.60
CA SER A 101 18.08 1.08 -20.01
C SER A 101 18.85 2.39 -20.15
N TYR A 102 19.36 2.66 -21.36
CA TYR A 102 20.05 3.91 -21.71
C TYR A 102 21.35 4.17 -20.94
N ARG A 103 22.20 3.14 -20.82
CA ARG A 103 23.58 3.31 -20.30
C ARG A 103 24.37 4.20 -21.25
N LEU A 104 25.03 5.21 -20.70
CA LEU A 104 25.95 6.09 -21.42
C LEU A 104 27.39 5.73 -21.11
N GLU A 105 28.27 5.86 -22.09
CA GLU A 105 29.70 5.69 -21.89
C GLU A 105 30.27 6.90 -21.11
N PRO A 106 31.18 6.67 -20.14
CA PRO A 106 31.80 7.77 -19.41
C PRO A 106 32.54 8.70 -20.37
N LEU A 107 32.26 10.01 -20.30
CA LEU A 107 32.95 11.00 -21.15
C LEU A 107 34.45 11.11 -20.82
N THR A 108 34.81 10.84 -19.56
CA THR A 108 36.20 10.85 -19.09
C THR A 108 36.51 9.62 -18.23
N PRO A 109 37.72 9.04 -18.36
CA PRO A 109 38.14 7.95 -17.48
C PRO A 109 38.04 8.35 -16.00
N GLY A 110 37.37 7.54 -15.19
CA GLY A 110 37.17 7.79 -13.75
C GLY A 110 35.87 8.48 -13.37
N THR A 111 35.04 8.92 -14.33
CA THR A 111 33.68 9.41 -14.02
C THR A 111 32.69 8.25 -13.85
N PRO A 112 31.66 8.42 -12.97
CA PRO A 112 30.67 7.37 -12.77
C PRO A 112 29.85 7.12 -14.03
N ILE A 113 29.45 5.87 -14.24
CA ILE A 113 28.58 5.48 -15.36
C ILE A 113 27.21 6.13 -15.15
N MET A 114 26.78 6.88 -16.16
CA MET A 114 25.50 7.59 -16.16
C MET A 114 24.47 6.88 -17.04
N TYR A 115 23.20 7.10 -16.73
CA TYR A 115 22.06 6.55 -17.45
C TYR A 115 21.12 7.68 -17.88
N GLY A 116 20.74 7.69 -19.16
CA GLY A 116 19.71 8.57 -19.70
C GLY A 116 18.29 8.11 -19.33
N LYS A 117 17.28 8.72 -19.94
CA LYS A 117 15.86 8.40 -19.73
C LYS A 117 15.20 8.07 -21.06
N GLY A 118 14.21 7.18 -21.07
CA GLY A 118 13.40 6.94 -22.26
C GLY A 118 12.28 5.94 -22.06
N GLY A 119 11.54 5.64 -23.14
CA GLY A 119 10.33 4.81 -23.09
C GLY A 119 10.53 3.40 -22.53
N HIS A 120 11.71 2.80 -22.71
CA HIS A 120 12.01 1.48 -22.15
C HIS A 120 11.99 1.45 -20.61
N ASP A 121 12.13 2.60 -19.95
CA ASP A 121 12.03 2.68 -18.49
C ASP A 121 10.59 2.38 -18.01
N ALA A 122 9.56 2.56 -18.85
CA ALA A 122 8.19 2.14 -18.54
C ALA A 122 8.06 0.61 -18.48
N THR A 123 8.85 -0.13 -19.26
CA THR A 123 8.89 -1.60 -19.21
C THR A 123 9.50 -2.08 -17.90
N PHE A 124 10.57 -1.40 -17.44
CA PHE A 124 11.17 -1.62 -16.13
C PHE A 124 10.14 -1.39 -15.02
N VAL A 125 9.47 -0.22 -15.03
CA VAL A 125 8.45 0.13 -14.01
C VAL A 125 7.34 -0.91 -13.97
N THR A 126 6.81 -1.30 -15.13
CA THR A 126 5.72 -2.30 -15.23
C THR A 126 6.13 -3.65 -14.66
N PHE A 127 7.33 -4.12 -15.00
CA PHE A 127 7.83 -5.39 -14.49
C PHE A 127 8.03 -5.35 -12.97
N TYR A 128 8.68 -4.30 -12.46
CA TYR A 128 8.91 -4.18 -11.03
C TYR A 128 7.63 -3.93 -10.23
N THR A 129 6.57 -3.35 -10.81
CA THR A 129 5.24 -3.32 -10.21
C THR A 129 4.67 -4.73 -9.99
N ILE A 130 4.90 -5.67 -10.92
CA ILE A 130 4.50 -7.08 -10.77
C ILE A 130 5.36 -7.76 -9.69
N VAL A 131 6.68 -7.55 -9.71
CA VAL A 131 7.59 -8.09 -8.71
C VAL A 131 7.21 -7.60 -7.31
N LEU A 132 6.92 -6.30 -7.15
CA LEU A 132 6.49 -5.72 -5.88
C LEU A 132 5.14 -6.26 -5.41
N SER A 133 4.23 -6.55 -6.34
CA SER A 133 2.95 -7.22 -6.01
C SER A 133 3.19 -8.64 -5.47
N PHE A 134 4.15 -9.37 -6.05
CA PHE A 134 4.58 -10.66 -5.52
C PHE A 134 5.21 -10.53 -4.13
N THR A 135 6.20 -9.65 -3.98
CA THR A 135 6.93 -9.52 -2.70
C THR A 135 6.02 -9.06 -1.58
N ARG A 136 5.08 -8.14 -1.83
CA ARG A 136 4.06 -7.71 -0.87
C ARG A 136 3.26 -8.90 -0.35
N GLU A 137 2.61 -9.64 -1.25
CA GLU A 137 1.75 -10.76 -0.87
C GLU A 137 2.54 -11.90 -0.21
N PHE A 138 3.76 -12.15 -0.67
CA PHE A 138 4.64 -13.16 -0.09
C PHE A 138 5.06 -12.78 1.33
N ILE A 139 5.56 -11.57 1.55
CA ILE A 139 5.97 -11.07 2.87
C ILE A 139 4.78 -11.05 3.81
N MET A 140 3.63 -10.53 3.37
CA MET A 140 2.41 -10.50 4.17
C MET A 140 2.03 -11.91 4.64
N GLN A 141 1.94 -12.90 3.75
CA GLN A 141 1.47 -14.24 4.13
C GLN A 141 2.51 -15.12 4.82
N ARG A 142 3.80 -14.98 4.46
CA ARG A 142 4.86 -15.88 4.93
C ARG A 142 5.63 -15.34 6.12
N LEU A 143 5.75 -14.02 6.24
CA LEU A 143 6.53 -13.37 7.31
C LEU A 143 5.61 -12.68 8.32
N LEU A 144 4.74 -11.78 7.86
CA LEU A 144 3.95 -10.92 8.75
C LEU A 144 2.74 -11.63 9.38
N GLN A 145 2.08 -12.53 8.66
CA GLN A 145 0.95 -13.28 9.19
C GLN A 145 1.35 -14.18 10.38
N PRO A 146 2.43 -14.98 10.34
CA PRO A 146 2.93 -15.69 11.52
C PRO A 146 3.31 -14.77 12.67
N MET A 147 3.89 -13.59 12.38
CA MET A 147 4.21 -12.60 13.41
C MET A 147 2.93 -12.06 14.08
N ALA A 148 1.88 -11.78 13.34
CA ALA A 148 0.60 -11.33 13.89
C ALA A 148 0.03 -12.34 14.90
N PHE A 149 0.15 -13.65 14.62
CA PHE A 149 -0.22 -14.70 15.58
C PHE A 149 0.69 -14.73 16.82
N ARG A 150 2.00 -14.54 16.65
CA ARG A 150 2.95 -14.49 17.79
C ARG A 150 2.68 -13.30 18.72
N PHE A 151 2.27 -12.17 18.17
CA PHE A 151 1.85 -11.00 18.94
C PHE A 151 0.42 -11.10 19.50
N GLY A 152 -0.28 -12.21 19.27
CA GLY A 152 -1.61 -12.43 19.83
C GLY A 152 -2.73 -11.59 19.22
N ILE A 153 -2.53 -11.01 18.03
CA ILE A 153 -3.54 -10.20 17.35
C ILE A 153 -4.70 -11.11 16.93
N ARG A 154 -5.87 -10.90 17.55
CA ARG A 154 -7.12 -11.62 17.25
C ARG A 154 -7.96 -10.81 16.24
N GLY A 155 -8.77 -11.50 15.43
CA GLY A 155 -9.56 -10.87 14.35
C GLY A 155 -8.85 -10.90 13.00
N ARG A 156 -9.55 -11.34 11.94
CA ARG A 156 -8.93 -11.50 10.61
C ARG A 156 -8.66 -10.15 9.94
N GLY A 157 -9.53 -9.16 10.12
CA GLY A 157 -9.33 -7.85 9.52
C GLY A 157 -8.22 -7.09 10.24
N ARG A 158 -8.20 -7.06 11.57
CA ARG A 158 -7.11 -6.48 12.38
C ARG A 158 -5.75 -7.10 12.04
N GLN A 159 -5.68 -8.42 11.85
CA GLN A 159 -4.46 -9.09 11.37
C GLN A 159 -4.03 -8.58 9.98
N TYR A 160 -4.96 -8.47 9.05
CA TYR A 160 -4.67 -8.01 7.69
C TYR A 160 -4.20 -6.54 7.70
N ARG A 161 -4.83 -5.66 8.48
CA ARG A 161 -4.42 -4.26 8.64
C ARG A 161 -3.05 -4.11 9.28
N PHE A 162 -2.76 -4.89 10.32
CA PHE A 162 -1.42 -4.98 10.87
C PHE A 162 -0.40 -5.37 9.81
N MET A 163 -0.70 -6.40 9.01
CA MET A 163 0.19 -6.85 7.93
C MET A 163 0.39 -5.78 6.85
N GLU A 164 -0.63 -5.00 6.50
CA GLU A 164 -0.51 -3.87 5.57
C GLU A 164 0.45 -2.81 6.11
N GLN A 165 0.25 -2.36 7.35
CA GLN A 165 1.10 -1.32 7.96
C GLN A 165 2.52 -1.83 8.20
N ALA A 166 2.69 -3.07 8.65
CA ALA A 166 4.00 -3.66 8.89
C ALA A 166 4.78 -3.87 7.57
N TYR A 167 4.11 -4.21 6.46
CA TYR A 167 4.75 -4.28 5.15
C TYR A 167 5.24 -2.89 4.71
N THR A 168 4.39 -1.86 4.83
CA THR A 168 4.76 -0.48 4.51
C THR A 168 5.96 0.00 5.34
N ALA A 169 5.96 -0.29 6.66
CA ALA A 169 7.10 0.02 7.53
C ALA A 169 8.38 -0.73 7.10
N LEU A 170 8.28 -2.03 6.79
CA LEU A 170 9.42 -2.80 6.30
C LEU A 170 9.98 -2.22 5.00
N TYR A 171 9.13 -1.90 4.04
CA TYR A 171 9.52 -1.33 2.75
C TYR A 171 10.27 0.00 2.94
N PHE A 172 9.69 0.96 3.66
CA PHE A 172 10.33 2.26 3.86
C PHE A 172 11.53 2.22 4.81
N SER A 173 11.65 1.21 5.68
CA SER A 173 12.86 1.01 6.49
C SER A 173 14.11 0.69 5.65
N ILE A 174 13.91 0.15 4.44
CA ILE A 174 14.99 -0.16 3.49
C ILE A 174 15.16 1.00 2.50
N LEU A 175 14.07 1.44 1.87
CA LEU A 175 14.13 2.45 0.81
C LEU A 175 14.40 3.87 1.36
N GLY A 176 13.91 4.21 2.55
CA GLY A 176 14.14 5.52 3.16
C GLY A 176 15.63 5.84 3.37
N PRO A 177 16.40 4.99 4.07
CA PRO A 177 17.84 5.17 4.21
C PRO A 177 18.59 5.17 2.87
N LEU A 178 18.17 4.33 1.91
CA LEU A 178 18.74 4.34 0.56
C LEU A 178 18.51 5.68 -0.15
N GLY A 179 17.31 6.26 -0.03
CA GLY A 179 16.99 7.58 -0.56
C GLY A 179 17.85 8.68 0.06
N LEU A 180 18.06 8.64 1.38
CA LEU A 180 18.97 9.57 2.07
C LEU A 180 20.42 9.43 1.61
N TYR A 181 20.91 8.20 1.40
CA TYR A 181 22.24 7.96 0.84
C TYR A 181 22.39 8.51 -0.59
N ILE A 182 21.39 8.32 -1.44
CA ILE A 182 21.39 8.90 -2.79
C ILE A 182 21.36 10.43 -2.73
N MET A 183 20.64 11.00 -1.76
CA MET A 183 20.61 12.44 -1.54
C MET A 183 21.95 12.99 -1.08
N SER A 184 22.68 12.28 -0.20
CA SER A 184 24.01 12.72 0.26
C SER A 184 25.06 12.75 -0.84
N GLU A 185 24.93 11.85 -1.82
CA GLU A 185 25.79 11.81 -3.02
C GLU A 185 25.38 12.86 -4.08
N SER A 186 24.33 13.63 -3.83
CA SER A 186 23.78 14.63 -4.75
C SER A 186 23.91 16.03 -4.17
N PRO A 187 23.83 17.10 -4.99
CA PRO A 187 23.88 18.49 -4.48
C PRO A 187 22.63 18.87 -3.65
N LEU A 188 21.66 17.96 -3.50
CA LEU A 188 20.43 18.13 -2.74
C LEU A 188 20.59 17.83 -1.24
N TRP A 189 21.79 17.48 -0.78
CA TRP A 189 22.02 17.14 0.62
C TRP A 189 21.44 18.20 1.55
N TYR A 190 20.75 17.71 2.59
CA TYR A 190 20.03 18.54 3.55
C TYR A 190 19.03 19.52 2.90
N PHE A 191 18.31 19.06 1.89
CA PHE A 191 17.20 19.78 1.23
C PHE A 191 17.62 21.12 0.60
N ASN A 192 18.82 21.19 0.02
CA ASN A 192 19.26 22.36 -0.74
C ASN A 192 18.35 22.60 -1.96
N THR A 193 17.53 23.66 -1.88
CA THR A 193 16.52 23.97 -2.89
C THR A 193 17.09 24.57 -4.16
N THR A 194 18.20 25.31 -4.08
CA THR A 194 18.86 25.91 -5.25
C THR A 194 19.31 24.82 -6.22
N ALA A 195 19.84 23.72 -5.68
CA ALA A 195 20.28 22.55 -6.44
C ALA A 195 19.16 21.87 -7.24
N MET A 196 17.88 22.10 -6.91
CA MET A 196 16.75 21.61 -7.69
C MET A 196 16.68 22.21 -9.10
N PHE A 197 17.27 23.39 -9.29
CA PHE A 197 17.20 24.17 -10.53
C PHE A 197 18.57 24.36 -11.19
N GLU A 198 19.65 24.29 -10.40
CA GLU A 198 21.01 24.34 -10.93
C GLU A 198 21.25 23.19 -11.91
N ASN A 199 21.95 23.52 -13.00
CA ASN A 199 22.32 22.57 -14.07
C ASN A 199 21.13 21.81 -14.68
N TYR A 200 19.91 22.35 -14.56
CA TYR A 200 18.73 21.81 -15.23
C TYR A 200 18.86 22.02 -16.76
N PRO A 201 18.56 21.02 -17.61
CA PRO A 201 17.84 19.77 -17.31
C PRO A 201 18.71 18.62 -16.77
N HIS A 202 18.22 17.96 -15.72
CA HIS A 202 18.87 16.74 -15.18
C HIS A 202 18.55 15.52 -16.05
N ARG A 203 19.23 15.40 -17.19
CA ARG A 203 18.94 14.34 -18.19
C ARG A 203 19.43 12.96 -17.78
N THR A 204 20.53 12.92 -17.02
CA THR A 204 21.24 11.68 -16.71
C THR A 204 21.43 11.50 -15.21
N HIS A 205 21.42 10.25 -14.76
CA HIS A 205 21.63 9.90 -13.35
C HIS A 205 22.58 8.72 -13.19
N THR A 206 23.17 8.60 -12.00
CA THR A 206 23.88 7.39 -11.61
C THR A 206 22.92 6.18 -11.62
N ALA A 207 23.47 4.98 -11.78
CA ALA A 207 22.68 3.75 -11.79
C ALA A 207 21.77 3.63 -10.57
N LEU A 208 22.32 3.94 -9.38
CA LEU A 208 21.60 3.82 -8.11
C LEU A 208 20.45 4.81 -8.01
N PHE A 209 20.69 6.09 -8.37
CA PHE A 209 19.63 7.10 -8.41
C PHE A 209 18.51 6.69 -9.36
N LYS A 210 18.86 6.29 -10.59
CA LYS A 210 17.85 5.91 -11.59
C LYS A 210 17.06 4.68 -11.14
N ALA A 211 17.72 3.65 -10.62
CA ALA A 211 17.06 2.45 -10.09
C ALA A 211 16.12 2.80 -8.94
N TYR A 212 16.59 3.57 -7.95
CA TYR A 212 15.77 4.02 -6.84
C TYR A 212 14.51 4.74 -7.32
N TYR A 213 14.68 5.71 -8.23
CA TYR A 213 13.56 6.49 -8.74
C TYR A 213 12.52 5.63 -9.47
N LEU A 214 12.96 4.69 -10.33
CA LEU A 214 12.06 3.80 -11.07
C LEU A 214 11.42 2.74 -10.17
N ILE A 215 12.13 2.23 -9.15
CA ILE A 215 11.56 1.31 -8.16
C ILE A 215 10.51 2.02 -7.31
N GLN A 216 10.76 3.26 -6.87
CA GLN A 216 9.75 4.06 -6.17
C GLN A 216 8.53 4.31 -7.05
N PHE A 217 8.72 4.64 -8.33
CA PHE A 217 7.59 4.72 -9.27
C PHE A 217 6.83 3.38 -9.35
N SER A 218 7.55 2.26 -9.46
CA SER A 218 6.94 0.92 -9.50
C SER A 218 6.11 0.61 -8.27
N TYR A 219 6.58 1.01 -7.09
CA TYR A 219 5.88 0.87 -5.81
C TYR A 219 4.60 1.70 -5.76
N TRP A 220 4.67 2.98 -6.12
CA TRP A 220 3.47 3.83 -6.16
C TRP A 220 2.45 3.38 -7.20
N ALA A 221 2.90 2.87 -8.35
CA ALA A 221 2.03 2.24 -9.34
C ALA A 221 1.40 0.95 -8.79
N GLN A 222 2.16 0.13 -8.07
CA GLN A 222 1.65 -1.07 -7.40
C GLN A 222 0.59 -0.74 -6.35
N GLN A 223 0.82 0.28 -5.52
CA GLN A 223 -0.14 0.74 -4.51
C GLN A 223 -1.42 1.30 -5.15
N ALA A 224 -1.29 2.02 -6.27
CA ALA A 224 -2.44 2.49 -7.04
C ALA A 224 -3.28 1.33 -7.62
N ILE A 225 -2.65 0.26 -8.12
CA ILE A 225 -3.36 -0.93 -8.59
C ILE A 225 -4.14 -1.59 -7.44
N VAL A 226 -3.52 -1.72 -6.27
CA VAL A 226 -4.17 -2.27 -5.07
C VAL A 226 -5.41 -1.46 -4.70
N LEU A 227 -5.33 -0.14 -4.79
CA LEU A 227 -6.42 0.77 -4.48
C LEU A 227 -7.53 0.73 -5.53
N VAL A 228 -7.21 0.79 -6.83
CA VAL A 228 -8.20 0.78 -7.93
C VAL A 228 -8.93 -0.55 -8.01
N LEU A 229 -8.24 -1.66 -7.76
CA LEU A 229 -8.85 -3.00 -7.72
C LEU A 229 -9.60 -3.27 -6.41
N LEU A 230 -9.69 -2.30 -5.49
CA LEU A 230 -10.35 -2.44 -4.20
C LEU A 230 -9.91 -3.71 -3.46
N LEU A 231 -8.60 -4.02 -3.53
CA LEU A 231 -8.03 -5.16 -2.82
C LEU A 231 -7.98 -4.88 -1.31
N GLU A 232 -8.02 -3.61 -0.90
CA GLU A 232 -8.16 -3.15 0.47
C GLU A 232 -9.58 -2.57 0.68
N LYS A 233 -10.17 -2.80 1.86
CA LYS A 233 -11.51 -2.26 2.20
C LYS A 233 -11.43 -0.71 2.18
N PRO A 234 -12.32 -0.02 1.45
CA PRO A 234 -12.38 1.44 1.43
C PRO A 234 -12.45 2.01 2.86
N ARG A 235 -11.65 3.05 3.11
CA ARG A 235 -11.63 3.78 4.38
C ARG A 235 -12.44 5.07 4.26
N LYS A 236 -12.74 5.74 5.38
CA LYS A 236 -13.40 7.07 5.40
C LYS A 236 -12.69 8.10 4.52
N ASP A 237 -11.37 7.99 4.39
CA ASP A 237 -10.53 8.88 3.58
C ASP A 237 -10.22 8.33 2.17
N PHE A 238 -11.06 7.43 1.64
CA PHE A 238 -10.81 6.79 0.35
C PHE A 238 -10.74 7.79 -0.81
N LYS A 239 -11.58 8.83 -0.81
CA LYS A 239 -11.58 9.84 -1.88
C LYS A 239 -10.29 10.65 -1.88
N GLU A 240 -9.83 11.07 -0.71
CA GLU A 240 -8.57 11.77 -0.49
C GLU A 240 -7.39 10.89 -0.90
N LEU A 241 -7.44 9.60 -0.57
CA LEU A 241 -6.43 8.62 -0.95
C LEU A 241 -6.37 8.39 -2.48
N VAL A 242 -7.52 8.32 -3.16
CA VAL A 242 -7.59 8.23 -4.63
C VAL A 242 -7.01 9.49 -5.26
N MET A 243 -7.44 10.67 -4.82
CA MET A 243 -6.93 11.95 -5.32
C MET A 243 -5.42 12.08 -5.11
N HIS A 244 -4.93 11.66 -3.95
CA HIS A 244 -3.49 11.59 -3.66
C HIS A 244 -2.75 10.74 -4.69
N HIS A 245 -3.22 9.53 -5.01
CA HIS A 245 -2.54 8.66 -5.98
C HIS A 245 -2.55 9.25 -7.39
N ILE A 246 -3.61 9.94 -7.79
CA ILE A 246 -3.65 10.65 -9.08
C ILE A 246 -2.58 11.76 -9.09
N ILE A 247 -2.51 12.58 -8.04
CA ILE A 247 -1.54 13.68 -7.95
C ILE A 247 -0.11 13.15 -7.89
N THR A 248 0.18 12.17 -7.06
CA THR A 248 1.54 11.63 -6.88
C THR A 248 2.03 10.91 -8.12
N LEU A 249 1.23 10.05 -8.75
CA LEU A 249 1.63 9.39 -10.01
C LEU A 249 1.84 10.42 -11.13
N THR A 250 1.03 11.48 -11.17
CA THR A 250 1.21 12.57 -12.13
C THR A 250 2.52 13.32 -11.86
N LEU A 251 2.82 13.66 -10.60
CA LEU A 251 4.07 14.30 -10.20
C LEU A 251 5.29 13.45 -10.58
N ILE A 252 5.26 12.15 -10.28
CA ILE A 252 6.34 11.22 -10.59
C ILE A 252 6.55 11.13 -12.11
N ALA A 253 5.48 10.90 -12.87
CA ALA A 253 5.56 10.75 -14.31
C ALA A 253 6.07 12.03 -15.00
N LEU A 254 5.54 13.20 -14.63
CA LEU A 254 5.95 14.48 -15.21
C LEU A 254 7.38 14.85 -14.79
N SER A 255 7.76 14.67 -13.53
CA SER A 255 9.11 14.99 -13.09
C SER A 255 10.17 14.06 -13.69
N TYR A 256 9.83 12.80 -13.97
CA TYR A 256 10.71 11.92 -14.75
C TYR A 256 10.81 12.36 -16.22
N ARG A 257 9.65 12.58 -16.88
CA ARG A 257 9.55 12.91 -18.31
C ARG A 257 10.15 14.26 -18.68
N PHE A 258 10.06 15.24 -17.79
CA PHE A 258 10.54 16.60 -17.99
C PHE A 258 11.76 16.93 -17.11
N HIS A 259 12.54 15.92 -16.71
CA HIS A 259 13.84 16.08 -16.04
C HIS A 259 13.85 16.83 -14.69
N PHE A 260 12.71 16.97 -14.01
CA PHE A 260 12.62 17.54 -12.64
C PHE A 260 12.84 16.48 -11.54
N THR A 261 13.67 15.48 -11.82
CA THR A 261 13.91 14.32 -10.96
C THR A 261 14.54 14.66 -9.62
N TYR A 262 15.28 15.77 -9.51
CA TYR A 262 15.86 16.23 -8.25
C TYR A 262 14.77 16.72 -7.28
N MET A 263 13.80 17.49 -7.78
CA MET A 263 12.60 17.84 -7.01
C MET A 263 11.80 16.59 -6.64
N GLY A 264 11.64 15.66 -7.58
CA GLY A 264 10.97 14.38 -7.32
C GLY A 264 11.66 13.56 -6.22
N LEU A 265 13.00 13.54 -6.18
CA LEU A 265 13.76 12.84 -5.13
C LEU A 265 13.50 13.45 -3.75
N LEU A 266 13.51 14.78 -3.62
CA LEU A 266 13.20 15.45 -2.34
C LEU A 266 11.78 15.14 -1.86
N VAL A 267 10.81 15.15 -2.79
CA VAL A 267 9.43 14.76 -2.47
C VAL A 267 9.38 13.29 -2.01
N TYR A 268 10.02 12.35 -2.71
CA TYR A 268 10.10 10.97 -2.24
C TYR A 268 10.66 10.85 -0.84
N ILE A 269 11.83 11.43 -0.55
CA ILE A 269 12.49 11.29 0.75
C ILE A 269 11.62 11.82 1.90
N THR A 270 11.06 13.01 1.75
CA THR A 270 10.17 13.59 2.77
C THR A 270 8.94 12.72 3.02
N HIS A 271 8.41 12.11 1.95
CA HIS A 271 7.22 11.28 2.01
C HIS A 271 7.50 9.91 2.62
N ASP A 272 8.53 9.21 2.12
CA ASP A 272 8.89 7.87 2.52
C ASP A 272 9.29 7.80 4.01
N ILE A 273 10.08 8.78 4.47
CA ILE A 273 10.51 8.82 5.87
C ILE A 273 9.30 9.06 6.79
N SER A 274 8.45 10.04 6.49
CA SER A 274 7.27 10.29 7.34
C SER A 274 6.28 9.13 7.31
N ASP A 275 6.12 8.44 6.18
CA ASP A 275 5.28 7.25 6.05
C ASP A 275 5.84 6.05 6.83
N LEU A 276 7.17 5.90 6.92
CA LEU A 276 7.80 4.93 7.81
C LEU A 276 7.37 5.14 9.27
N PHE A 277 7.43 6.38 9.76
CA PHE A 277 7.00 6.69 11.13
C PHE A 277 5.49 6.49 11.32
N LEU A 278 4.66 6.88 10.35
CA LEU A 278 3.21 6.61 10.40
C LEU A 278 2.92 5.10 10.48
N ALA A 279 3.46 4.33 9.55
CA ALA A 279 3.23 2.88 9.46
C ALA A 279 3.76 2.15 10.70
N THR A 280 4.92 2.56 11.21
CA THR A 280 5.49 2.01 12.45
C THR A 280 4.62 2.35 13.66
N SER A 281 4.10 3.57 13.76
CA SER A 281 3.22 3.97 14.88
C SER A 281 1.94 3.12 14.92
N LYS A 282 1.34 2.84 13.76
CA LYS A 282 0.17 1.97 13.63
C LYS A 282 0.51 0.51 13.97
N THR A 283 1.64 0.03 13.50
CA THR A 283 2.14 -1.33 13.82
C THR A 283 2.34 -1.49 15.32
N LEU A 284 2.91 -0.50 16.01
CA LEU A 284 3.07 -0.46 17.47
C LEU A 284 1.73 -0.42 18.21
N ASN A 285 0.74 0.30 17.67
CA ASN A 285 -0.61 0.32 18.23
C ASN A 285 -1.28 -1.06 18.16
N TYR A 286 -1.18 -1.75 17.01
CA TYR A 286 -1.80 -3.07 16.85
C TYR A 286 -1.27 -4.14 17.80
N ILE A 287 0.00 -4.04 18.21
CA ILE A 287 0.63 -4.95 19.20
C ILE A 287 0.54 -4.44 20.64
N ASP A 288 -0.22 -3.36 20.89
CA ASP A 288 -0.43 -2.77 22.21
C ASP A 288 0.86 -2.37 22.95
N SER A 289 1.86 -1.87 22.20
CA SER A 289 3.16 -1.49 22.76
C SER A 289 3.08 -0.25 23.65
N VAL A 290 3.82 -0.25 24.76
CA VAL A 290 3.85 0.87 25.74
C VAL A 290 4.44 2.15 25.18
N ILE A 291 5.28 2.07 24.13
CA ILE A 291 5.94 3.23 23.52
C ILE A 291 5.07 3.90 22.44
N VAL A 292 3.84 3.45 22.20
CA VAL A 292 2.97 3.98 21.15
C VAL A 292 2.75 5.49 21.28
N GLY A 293 2.48 5.99 22.49
CA GLY A 293 2.25 7.42 22.75
C GLY A 293 3.47 8.29 22.41
N PRO A 294 4.65 8.06 23.04
CA PRO A 294 5.87 8.79 22.71
C PRO A 294 6.26 8.69 21.24
N PHE A 295 6.13 7.51 20.64
CA PHE A 295 6.46 7.30 19.22
C PHE A 295 5.49 8.04 18.29
N TYR A 296 4.20 8.06 18.60
CA TYR A 296 3.19 8.82 17.85
C TYR A 296 3.45 10.33 17.96
N GLY A 297 3.87 10.83 19.13
CA GLY A 297 4.32 12.22 19.30
C GLY A 297 5.52 12.56 18.42
N LEU A 298 6.54 11.70 18.38
CA LEU A 298 7.70 11.84 17.48
C LEU A 298 7.26 11.85 16.02
N PHE A 299 6.36 10.94 15.64
CA PHE A 299 5.78 10.89 14.30
C PHE A 299 5.13 12.22 13.91
N ILE A 300 4.35 12.85 14.79
CA ILE A 300 3.73 14.16 14.51
C ILE A 300 4.79 15.23 14.23
N CYS A 301 5.86 15.30 15.04
CA CYS A 301 6.94 16.26 14.82
C CYS A 301 7.61 16.04 13.45
N ILE A 302 7.89 14.77 13.10
CA ILE A 302 8.49 14.40 11.83
C ILE A 302 7.56 14.72 10.66
N TRP A 303 6.27 14.43 10.78
CA TRP A 303 5.26 14.77 9.77
C TRP A 303 5.21 16.28 9.52
N ILE A 304 5.15 17.09 10.58
CA ILE A 304 5.12 18.55 10.45
C ILE A 304 6.37 19.07 9.76
N TYR A 305 7.55 18.60 10.17
CA TYR A 305 8.81 19.04 9.58
C TYR A 305 8.92 18.60 8.11
N LEU A 306 8.78 17.31 7.83
CA LEU A 306 9.02 16.76 6.49
C LEU A 306 7.92 17.11 5.49
N ARG A 307 6.66 17.05 5.89
CA ARG A 307 5.53 17.21 4.97
C ARG A 307 4.97 18.62 4.91
N HIS A 308 5.21 19.45 5.93
CA HIS A 308 4.74 20.83 5.90
C HIS A 308 5.88 21.83 5.76
N TYR A 309 6.83 21.86 6.70
CA TYR A 309 7.89 22.86 6.67
C TYR A 309 8.72 22.75 5.38
N LEU A 310 9.26 21.56 5.07
CA LEU A 310 10.07 21.38 3.86
C LEU A 310 9.25 21.55 2.57
N ASN A 311 8.00 21.07 2.53
CA ASN A 311 7.15 21.25 1.36
C ASN A 311 6.88 22.74 1.08
N TRP A 312 6.62 23.54 2.12
CA TRP A 312 6.52 25.00 2.00
C TRP A 312 7.82 25.64 1.52
N THR A 313 8.97 25.16 1.99
CA THR A 313 10.28 25.60 1.49
C THR A 313 10.43 25.29 0.00
N PHE A 314 9.99 24.12 -0.46
CA PHE A 314 10.04 23.75 -1.89
C PHE A 314 9.09 24.61 -2.73
N LEU A 315 7.85 24.84 -2.27
CA LEU A 315 6.89 25.73 -2.93
C LEU A 315 7.43 27.15 -3.04
N TRP A 316 8.05 27.66 -1.97
CA TRP A 316 8.71 28.97 -1.98
C TRP A 316 9.87 29.03 -2.99
N ALA A 317 10.68 27.97 -3.08
CA ALA A 317 11.75 27.87 -4.07
C ALA A 317 11.21 27.83 -5.50
N VAL A 318 10.08 27.14 -5.74
CA VAL A 318 9.39 27.15 -7.06
C VAL A 318 8.91 28.56 -7.42
N LEU A 319 8.49 29.38 -6.46
CA LEU A 319 8.08 30.77 -6.72
C LEU A 319 9.26 31.71 -6.94
N THR A 320 10.34 31.57 -6.17
CA THR A 320 11.43 32.56 -6.10
C THR A 320 12.67 32.20 -6.91
N GLN A 321 13.02 30.91 -7.00
CA GLN A 321 14.26 30.43 -7.61
C GLN A 321 14.06 29.80 -9.00
N PHE A 322 12.86 29.27 -9.28
CA PHE A 322 12.58 28.58 -10.56
C PHE A 322 12.85 29.44 -11.80
N ARG A 323 12.65 30.76 -11.73
CA ARG A 323 12.94 31.67 -12.86
C ARG A 323 14.39 32.16 -12.89
N THR A 324 15.01 32.28 -11.73
CA THR A 324 16.27 33.00 -11.55
C THR A 324 17.50 32.09 -11.61
N VAL A 325 17.37 30.83 -11.18
CA VAL A 325 18.47 29.87 -11.13
C VAL A 325 18.53 29.07 -12.42
N GLY A 326 19.56 29.28 -13.25
CA GLY A 326 19.75 28.61 -14.54
C GLY A 326 18.80 29.11 -15.64
N PRO A 327 18.94 28.60 -16.88
CA PRO A 327 18.15 29.05 -18.02
C PRO A 327 16.64 28.92 -17.77
N TYR A 328 15.86 29.89 -18.25
CA TYR A 328 14.40 29.90 -18.16
C TYR A 328 13.83 30.15 -19.57
N GLU A 329 13.85 29.10 -20.36
CA GLU A 329 13.41 29.09 -21.75
C GLU A 329 12.78 27.73 -22.08
N LEU A 330 11.91 27.69 -23.10
CA LEU A 330 11.36 26.45 -23.60
C LEU A 330 12.07 26.09 -24.90
N ASP A 331 12.87 25.03 -24.87
CA ASP A 331 13.56 24.49 -26.05
C ASP A 331 13.43 22.96 -26.08
N TRP A 332 12.61 22.47 -27.02
CA TRP A 332 12.38 21.04 -27.22
C TRP A 332 13.60 20.30 -27.74
N SER A 333 14.44 20.95 -28.56
CA SER A 333 15.64 20.34 -29.14
C SER A 333 16.71 20.09 -28.09
N ARG A 334 16.79 20.98 -27.09
CA ARG A 334 17.66 20.87 -25.93
C ARG A 334 16.96 20.25 -24.72
N GLU A 335 15.77 19.68 -24.87
CA GLU A 335 15.01 19.08 -23.75
C GLU A 335 14.96 20.00 -22.51
N GLN A 336 14.90 21.32 -22.74
CA GLN A 336 14.90 22.37 -21.73
C GLN A 336 13.44 22.80 -21.54
N TYR A 337 12.85 22.36 -20.44
CA TYR A 337 11.41 22.55 -20.19
C TYR A 337 11.10 23.57 -19.08
N LYS A 338 12.12 24.23 -18.54
CA LYS A 338 12.00 25.22 -17.46
C LYS A 338 11.45 26.54 -17.99
N CYS A 339 10.13 26.63 -17.97
CA CYS A 339 9.33 27.76 -18.48
C CYS A 339 8.11 28.05 -17.60
N TRP A 340 7.34 29.08 -17.94
CA TRP A 340 6.17 29.50 -17.16
C TRP A 340 5.11 28.41 -17.00
N ILE A 341 4.91 27.59 -18.02
CA ILE A 341 3.98 26.45 -18.00
C ILE A 341 4.44 25.42 -16.97
N SER A 342 5.71 25.00 -17.04
CA SER A 342 6.27 24.02 -16.11
C SER A 342 6.26 24.54 -14.66
N GLN A 343 6.49 25.84 -14.44
CA GLN A 343 6.43 26.45 -13.12
C GLN A 343 5.02 26.36 -12.54
N ILE A 344 3.99 26.73 -13.31
CA ILE A 344 2.58 26.68 -12.88
C ILE A 344 2.17 25.23 -12.59
N ILE A 345 2.45 24.29 -13.51
CA ILE A 345 2.08 22.88 -13.33
C ILE A 345 2.74 22.31 -12.07
N THR A 346 4.03 22.56 -11.89
CA THR A 346 4.79 22.09 -10.73
C THR A 346 4.22 22.69 -9.44
N PHE A 347 4.00 24.00 -9.40
CA PHE A 347 3.46 24.69 -8.24
C PHE A 347 2.06 24.20 -7.88
N VAL A 348 1.17 24.03 -8.87
CA VAL A 348 -0.20 23.56 -8.64
C VAL A 348 -0.19 22.13 -8.11
N LEU A 349 0.54 21.21 -8.74
CA LEU A 349 0.59 19.80 -8.30
C LEU A 349 1.19 19.66 -6.90
N MET A 350 2.27 20.39 -6.60
CA MET A 350 2.86 20.42 -5.25
C MET A 350 1.91 21.03 -4.22
N THR A 351 1.17 22.08 -4.59
CA THR A 351 0.16 22.69 -3.72
C THR A 351 -1.01 21.74 -3.45
N CYS A 352 -1.49 21.03 -4.47
CA CYS A 352 -2.52 20.00 -4.30
C CYS A 352 -2.05 18.88 -3.36
N LEU A 353 -0.80 18.45 -3.50
CA LEU A 353 -0.18 17.48 -2.57
C LEU A 353 -0.11 18.05 -1.14
N GLN A 354 0.23 19.33 -0.98
CA GLN A 354 0.27 20.01 0.31
C GLN A 354 -1.11 20.11 0.98
N VAL A 355 -2.16 20.40 0.20
CA VAL A 355 -3.55 20.45 0.71
C VAL A 355 -3.96 19.10 1.27
N ILE A 356 -3.65 18.00 0.58
CA ILE A 356 -3.93 16.64 1.09
C ILE A 356 -3.14 16.36 2.37
N ASN A 357 -1.85 16.73 2.42
CA ASN A 357 -1.06 16.58 3.65
C ASN A 357 -1.68 17.35 4.83
N ILE A 358 -2.26 18.54 4.60
CA ILE A 358 -2.93 19.33 5.64
C ILE A 358 -4.19 18.63 6.14
N ILE A 359 -5.01 18.08 5.23
CA ILE A 359 -6.20 17.29 5.60
C ILE A 359 -5.79 16.12 6.51
N TRP A 360 -4.73 15.40 6.15
CA TRP A 360 -4.22 14.31 6.97
C TRP A 360 -3.62 14.76 8.29
N LEU A 361 -2.96 15.92 8.35
CA LEU A 361 -2.50 16.49 9.62
C LEU A 361 -3.68 16.74 10.57
N VAL A 362 -4.81 17.24 10.07
CA VAL A 362 -6.03 17.43 10.88
C VAL A 362 -6.50 16.11 11.47
N TYR A 363 -6.48 15.02 10.69
CA TYR A 363 -6.82 13.68 11.22
C TYR A 363 -5.81 13.19 12.25
N ILE A 364 -4.51 13.35 11.99
CA ILE A 364 -3.42 12.97 12.89
C ILE A 364 -3.56 13.67 14.25
N ILE A 365 -3.80 14.98 14.24
CA ILE A 365 -3.99 15.80 15.45
C ILE A 365 -5.28 15.41 16.16
N ARG A 366 -6.37 15.12 15.43
CA ARG A 366 -7.63 14.65 16.02
C ARG A 366 -7.43 13.35 16.80
N VAL A 367 -6.72 12.37 16.21
CA VAL A 367 -6.37 11.12 16.89
C VAL A 367 -5.48 11.39 18.11
N ALA A 368 -4.48 12.26 18.00
CA ALA A 368 -3.63 12.64 19.13
C ALA A 368 -4.43 13.24 20.29
N ARG A 369 -5.36 14.16 19.97
CA ARG A 369 -6.25 14.80 20.94
C ARG A 369 -7.13 13.74 21.62
N ASN A 370 -7.77 12.87 20.86
CA ASN A 370 -8.62 11.82 21.43
C ASN A 370 -7.83 10.88 22.35
N TYR A 371 -6.61 10.49 21.95
CA TYR A 371 -5.72 9.66 22.77
C TYR A 371 -5.38 10.31 24.12
N VAL A 372 -5.14 11.63 24.15
CA VAL A 372 -4.79 12.37 25.38
C VAL A 372 -6.01 12.64 26.26
N PHE A 373 -7.14 13.04 25.68
CA PHE A 373 -8.29 13.53 26.45
C PHE A 373 -9.34 12.46 26.80
N ASN A 374 -9.51 11.42 25.96
CA ASN A 374 -10.57 10.42 26.16
C ASN A 374 -10.06 9.08 26.71
N ASN A 375 -8.75 8.94 26.95
CA ASN A 375 -8.09 7.67 27.36
C ASN A 375 -8.48 6.46 26.48
N ASP A 376 -8.96 6.71 25.27
CA ASP A 376 -9.35 5.70 24.29
C ASP A 376 -8.19 5.58 23.31
N ARG A 377 -7.59 4.39 23.24
CA ARG A 377 -6.48 4.08 22.32
C ARG A 377 -6.94 3.88 20.87
N ARG A 378 -8.16 4.30 20.55
CA ARG A 378 -8.87 3.98 19.31
C ARG A 378 -8.72 5.10 18.28
N ASP A 379 -8.16 4.76 17.13
CA ASP A 379 -8.05 5.63 15.96
C ASP A 379 -9.41 5.62 15.24
N GLU A 380 -10.15 6.73 15.21
CA GLU A 380 -11.49 6.82 14.59
C GLU A 380 -11.50 6.50 13.08
N ARG A 381 -10.33 6.52 12.42
CA ARG A 381 -10.18 6.03 11.04
C ARG A 381 -10.28 4.51 10.96
N SER A 382 -9.95 3.81 12.05
CA SER A 382 -10.07 2.37 12.21
C SER A 382 -11.38 1.89 12.84
N ASP A 383 -12.23 2.77 13.38
CA ASP A 383 -13.48 2.36 14.06
C ASP A 383 -14.45 1.60 13.12
N ASP A 384 -14.65 2.05 11.88
CA ASP A 384 -15.48 1.32 10.88
C ASP A 384 -14.77 0.05 10.33
N GLU A 385 -13.48 -0.12 10.62
CA GLU A 385 -12.74 -1.35 10.30
C GLU A 385 -13.07 -2.45 11.32
N GLU A 386 -13.25 -2.12 12.60
CA GLU A 386 -13.69 -3.06 13.64
C GLU A 386 -15.20 -3.32 13.59
N GLU A 387 -16.06 -2.32 13.37
CA GLU A 387 -17.52 -2.51 13.27
C GLU A 387 -17.93 -3.47 12.13
N GLY A 388 -17.29 -3.35 10.95
CA GLY A 388 -17.55 -4.28 9.85
C GLY A 388 -17.01 -5.71 10.07
N GLU A 389 -16.08 -5.91 11.02
CA GLU A 389 -15.65 -7.25 11.44
C GLU A 389 -16.65 -7.91 12.40
N GLU A 390 -17.32 -7.12 13.25
CA GLU A 390 -18.42 -7.61 14.08
C GLU A 390 -19.59 -8.06 13.20
N GLU A 391 -19.93 -7.31 12.15
CA GLU A 391 -20.95 -7.70 11.17
C GLU A 391 -20.59 -8.98 10.40
N GLU A 392 -19.34 -9.13 9.92
CA GLU A 392 -18.89 -10.37 9.25
C GLU A 392 -18.85 -11.57 10.21
N GLN A 393 -18.51 -11.37 11.48
CA GLN A 393 -18.55 -12.43 12.51
C GLN A 393 -19.99 -12.81 12.88
N ILE A 394 -20.90 -11.82 12.93
CA ILE A 394 -22.33 -12.03 13.16
C ILE A 394 -22.95 -12.77 11.97
N GLU A 395 -22.54 -12.51 10.73
CA GLU A 395 -22.97 -13.30 9.55
C GLU A 395 -22.39 -14.73 9.55
N GLU A 396 -21.10 -14.92 9.89
CA GLU A 396 -20.50 -16.27 10.05
C GLU A 396 -21.21 -17.08 11.17
N HIS A 397 -21.71 -16.42 12.23
CA HIS A 397 -22.37 -17.09 13.36
C HIS A 397 -23.91 -17.15 13.26
N GLY A 398 -24.53 -16.24 12.50
CA GLY A 398 -25.98 -16.14 12.30
C GLY A 398 -26.56 -17.15 11.30
N THR A 399 -25.71 -17.88 10.58
CA THR A 399 -26.12 -18.88 9.58
C THR A 399 -26.40 -20.28 10.18
N HIS A 400 -26.54 -20.40 11.51
CA HIS A 400 -26.98 -21.67 12.13
C HIS A 400 -27.96 -21.48 13.31
N PRO A 401 -29.22 -21.02 13.08
CA PRO A 401 -30.28 -21.24 14.03
C PRO A 401 -30.92 -22.60 13.73
N ASP A 402 -30.50 -23.65 14.45
CA ASP A 402 -31.39 -24.72 14.90
C ASP A 402 -30.59 -25.90 15.46
N ARG A 403 -30.77 -26.11 16.77
CA ARG A 403 -30.66 -27.37 17.55
C ARG A 403 -30.05 -27.13 18.93
N ILE A 404 -30.68 -26.27 19.73
CA ILE A 404 -30.69 -26.49 21.19
C ILE A 404 -32.09 -26.15 21.70
N GLU A 405 -33.06 -26.98 21.33
CA GLU A 405 -34.28 -27.17 22.13
C GLU A 405 -34.85 -28.53 21.73
N VAL A 406 -34.64 -29.52 22.60
CA VAL A 406 -35.48 -30.70 22.92
C VAL A 406 -34.54 -31.65 23.66
N ARG A 407 -34.34 -31.39 24.95
CA ARG A 407 -33.98 -32.42 25.93
C ARG A 407 -34.45 -32.00 27.33
N ALA A 408 -35.74 -31.68 27.40
CA ALA A 408 -36.53 -31.84 28.61
C ALA A 408 -37.71 -32.72 28.19
N ASP A 409 -38.13 -33.64 29.05
CA ASP A 409 -39.19 -34.63 28.87
C ASP A 409 -38.81 -35.98 28.23
N SER A 410 -37.90 -36.71 28.87
CA SER A 410 -37.98 -38.19 28.87
C SER A 410 -37.42 -38.87 30.14
N GLU A 411 -37.53 -38.25 31.31
CA GLU A 411 -37.22 -38.91 32.60
C GLU A 411 -38.33 -38.63 33.61
N LYS A 412 -39.54 -39.12 33.32
CA LYS A 412 -40.62 -39.23 34.33
C LYS A 412 -41.74 -40.18 33.90
N ASN A 413 -41.40 -41.41 33.46
CA ASN A 413 -42.34 -42.53 33.58
C ASN A 413 -41.64 -43.87 33.30
N SER A 414 -41.15 -44.55 34.33
CA SER A 414 -40.91 -46.01 34.36
C SER A 414 -39.99 -46.36 35.54
N GLN A 415 -40.60 -46.69 36.69
CA GLN A 415 -40.19 -47.74 37.66
C GLN A 415 -40.61 -47.39 39.09
N THR A 416 -41.93 -47.37 39.30
CA THR A 416 -42.53 -47.95 40.51
C THR A 416 -43.08 -49.31 40.09
N ARG A 417 -42.30 -50.38 40.31
CA ARG A 417 -42.70 -51.80 40.36
C ARG A 417 -41.47 -52.65 40.67
N HIS A 418 -41.07 -52.67 41.94
CA HIS A 418 -41.00 -53.86 42.78
C HIS A 418 -40.59 -53.47 44.19
#